data_AF-A0A1Y3X5S5-F1
#
_entry.id   AF-A0A1Y3X5S5-F1
#
_cell.length_a   1.000
_cell.length_b   1.000
_cell.length_c   1.000
_cell.angle_alpha   90.00
_cell.angle_beta   90.00
_cell.angle_gamma   90.00
#
_symmetry.space_group_name_H-M   'P 1'
#
loop_
_entity.id
_entity.type
_entity.pdbx_description
1 polymer ?
#
loop_
_entity_poly.entity_id
_entity_poly.type
_entity_poly.pdbx_seq_one_letter_code
_entity_poly.pdbx_strand_id
1 'polypeptide(L)' 'MKKQERGFLEDIEDALGDWEYQTDAYHENEYFCVDVTIDMDDWGGNADEIWDALSDVASEWGAGIDSDMNTYYLAL' A
#
# COMPACT_ATOMS: atom_id res chain seq x y z
N MET A 1 -15.82 -3.77 -4.90
CA MET A 1 -15.17 -2.99 -3.84
C MET A 1 -16.21 -2.36 -2.91
N LYS A 2 -16.18 -2.69 -1.61
CA LYS A 2 -17.04 -2.13 -0.55
C LYS A 2 -16.59 -0.71 -0.18
N LYS A 3 -17.39 0.02 0.61
CA LYS A 3 -17.05 1.39 1.05
C LYS A 3 -15.73 1.44 1.85
N GLN A 4 -15.49 0.45 2.73
CA GLN A 4 -14.25 0.37 3.49
C GLN A 4 -13.04 0.11 2.61
N GLU A 5 -13.14 -0.87 1.70
CA GLU A 5 -12.08 -1.21 0.72
C GLU A 5 -11.70 -0.01 -0.15
N ARG A 6 -12.68 0.82 -0.53
CA ARG A 6 -12.43 2.06 -1.26
C ARG A 6 -11.71 3.11 -0.42
N GLY A 7 -12.13 3.31 0.83
CA GLY A 7 -11.47 4.28 1.73
C GLY A 7 -10.03 3.88 2.02
N PHE A 8 -9.78 2.57 2.22
CA PHE A 8 -8.43 2.05 2.39
C PHE A 8 -7.54 2.30 1.17
N LEU A 9 -8.06 2.08 -0.04
CA LEU A 9 -7.33 2.37 -1.27
C LEU A 9 -7.09 3.88 -1.44
N GLU A 10 -8.08 4.73 -1.14
CA GLU A 10 -7.97 6.19 -1.18
C GLU A 10 -6.85 6.67 -0.22
N ASP A 11 -6.76 6.12 0.99
CA ASP A 11 -5.70 6.48 1.96
C ASP A 11 -4.30 5.98 1.54
N ILE A 12 -4.21 4.82 0.87
CA ILE A 12 -2.95 4.35 0.25
C ILE A 12 -2.52 5.32 -0.86
N GLU A 13 -3.45 5.71 -1.73
CA GLU A 13 -3.17 6.62 -2.85
C GLU A 13 -2.73 8.01 -2.36
N ASP A 14 -3.37 8.52 -1.29
CA ASP A 14 -3.01 9.78 -0.64
C ASP A 14 -1.62 9.71 0.04
N ALA A 15 -1.30 8.60 0.71
CA ALA A 15 -0.01 8.39 1.38
C ALA A 15 1.16 8.32 0.39
N LEU A 16 0.92 7.82 -0.83
CA LEU A 16 1.93 7.64 -1.86
C LEU A 16 2.01 8.79 -2.87
N GLY A 17 1.23 9.86 -2.71
CA GLY A 17 1.04 10.91 -3.71
C GLY A 17 2.32 11.62 -4.21
N ASP A 18 3.43 11.48 -3.48
CA ASP A 18 4.73 12.07 -3.81
C ASP A 18 5.62 11.17 -4.69
N TRP A 19 5.26 9.90 -4.91
CA TRP A 19 6.06 8.91 -5.66
C TRP A 19 5.30 8.34 -6.86
N GLU A 20 6.04 7.81 -7.83
CA GLU A 20 5.48 7.03 -8.94
C GLU A 20 5.25 5.57 -8.50
N TYR A 21 4.02 5.09 -8.65
CA TYR A 21 3.63 3.75 -8.21
C TYR A 21 2.52 3.14 -9.06
N GLN A 22 2.34 1.84 -8.88
CA GLN A 22 1.21 1.06 -9.41
C GLN A 22 0.56 0.27 -8.28
N THR A 23 -0.77 0.25 -8.26
CA THR A 23 -1.57 -0.55 -7.33
C THR A 23 -2.33 -1.64 -8.06
N ASP A 24 -2.35 -2.86 -7.53
CA ASP A 24 -3.29 -3.92 -7.91
C ASP A 24 -4.11 -4.34 -6.69
N ALA A 25 -5.43 -4.29 -6.81
CA ALA A 25 -6.35 -4.55 -5.72
C ALA A 25 -7.22 -5.78 -6.00
N TYR A 26 -7.19 -6.75 -5.11
CA TYR A 26 -7.87 -8.04 -5.27
C TYR A 26 -8.39 -8.59 -3.93
N HIS A 27 -9.14 -9.69 -4.00
CA HIS A 27 -9.62 -10.40 -2.82
C HIS A 27 -8.96 -11.77 -2.73
N GLU A 28 -8.33 -12.07 -1.60
CA GLU A 28 -7.75 -13.38 -1.32
C GLU A 28 -8.11 -13.81 0.11
N ASN A 29 -8.57 -15.06 0.29
CA ASN A 29 -8.87 -15.64 1.61
C ASN A 29 -9.76 -14.76 2.52
N GLU A 30 -10.79 -14.12 1.94
CA GLU A 30 -11.72 -13.18 2.59
C GLU A 30 -11.17 -11.78 2.92
N TYR A 31 -9.87 -11.56 2.71
CA TYR A 31 -9.22 -10.26 2.86
C TYR A 31 -9.28 -9.44 1.57
N PHE A 32 -9.22 -8.12 1.72
CA PHE A 32 -9.00 -7.21 0.61
C PHE A 32 -7.52 -6.85 0.56
N CYS A 33 -6.83 -7.32 -0.48
CA CYS A 33 -5.40 -7.16 -0.66
C CYS A 33 -5.09 -6.05 -1.67
N VAL A 34 -4.04 -5.28 -1.41
CA VAL A 34 -3.50 -4.27 -2.30
C VAL A 34 -2.00 -4.47 -2.42
N ASP A 35 -1.55 -4.75 -3.64
CA ASP A 35 -0.13 -4.80 -3.98
C ASP A 35 0.25 -3.42 -4.51
N VAL A 36 1.25 -2.79 -3.89
CA VAL A 36 1.79 -1.49 -4.27
C VAL A 36 3.20 -1.70 -4.79
N THR A 37 3.43 -1.44 -6.08
CA THR A 37 4.78 -1.46 -6.66
C THR A 37 5.24 -0.04 -6.93
N ILE A 38 6.32 0.39 -6.27
CA ILE A 38 6.93 1.70 -6.45
C ILE A 38 7.93 1.65 -7.59
N ASP A 39 8.03 2.70 -8.40
CA ASP A 39 9.11 2.81 -9.37
C ASP A 39 10.49 2.72 -8.68
N MET A 40 11.45 2.09 -9.35
CA MET A 40 12.77 1.84 -8.76
C MET A 40 13.55 3.12 -8.46
N ASP A 41 13.37 4.17 -9.27
CA ASP A 41 14.07 5.44 -9.07
C ASP A 41 13.57 6.15 -7.80
N ASP A 42 12.27 6.08 -7.51
CA ASP A 42 11.69 6.60 -6.28
C ASP A 42 11.97 5.70 -5.07
N TRP A 43 11.85 4.39 -5.23
CA TRP A 43 12.08 3.44 -4.14
C TRP A 43 13.52 3.48 -3.62
N GLY A 44 14.51 3.54 -4.52
CA GLY A 44 15.92 3.43 -4.16
C GLY A 44 16.43 4.52 -3.20
N GLY A 45 15.77 5.68 -3.17
CA GLY A 45 16.09 6.79 -2.27
C GLY A 45 15.14 6.92 -1.07
N ASN A 46 13.92 6.38 -1.15
CA ASN A 46 12.84 6.68 -0.23
C ASN A 46 12.22 5.43 0.43
N ALA A 47 12.84 4.25 0.31
CA ALA A 47 12.29 2.98 0.80
C ALA A 47 11.79 3.04 2.26
N ASP A 48 12.57 3.65 3.17
CA ASP A 48 12.19 3.80 4.58
C ASP A 48 10.98 4.74 4.74
N GLU A 49 10.92 5.86 4.02
CA GLU A 49 9.81 6.82 4.08
C GLU A 49 8.51 6.23 3.51
N ILE A 50 8.63 5.46 2.42
CA ILE A 50 7.49 4.75 1.82
C ILE A 50 6.97 3.66 2.76
N TRP A 51 7.88 2.90 3.38
CA TRP A 51 7.50 1.88 4.36
C TRP A 51 6.77 2.51 5.55
N ASP A 52 7.28 3.61 6.08
CA ASP A 52 6.65 4.33 7.19
C ASP A 52 5.25 4.84 6.78
N ALA A 53 5.12 5.45 5.60
CA ALA A 53 3.83 5.94 5.09
C ALA A 53 2.78 4.83 4.94
N LEU A 54 3.16 3.69 4.33
CA LEU A 54 2.25 2.55 4.17
C LEU A 54 1.95 1.85 5.49
N SER A 55 2.92 1.80 6.42
CA SER A 55 2.72 1.23 7.76
C SER A 55 1.75 2.05 8.60
N ASP A 56 1.76 3.37 8.47
CA ASP A 56 0.82 4.26 9.13
C ASP A 56 -0.62 3.99 8.65
N VAL A 57 -0.82 3.88 7.33
CA VAL A 57 -2.12 3.52 6.74
C VAL A 57 -2.55 2.12 7.21
N ALA A 58 -1.65 1.12 7.16
CA ALA A 58 -1.97 -0.22 7.63
C ALA A 58 -2.37 -0.24 9.12
N SER A 59 -1.67 0.51 9.96
CA SER A 59 -1.99 0.63 11.39
C SER A 59 -3.34 1.32 11.63
N GLU A 60 -3.68 2.38 10.89
CA GLU A 60 -4.96 3.08 11.02
C GLU A 60 -6.15 2.16 10.68
N TRP A 61 -5.99 1.34 9.65
CA TRP A 61 -7.04 0.43 9.18
C TRP A 61 -7.03 -0.93 9.86
N GLY A 62 -6.00 -1.25 10.64
CA GLY A 62 -5.79 -2.56 11.24
C GLY A 62 -5.46 -3.65 10.21
N ALA A 63 -4.87 -3.25 9.09
CA ALA A 63 -4.42 -4.12 8.00
C ALA A 63 -3.05 -4.75 8.30
N GLY A 64 -2.77 -5.89 7.67
CA GLY A 64 -1.43 -6.44 7.59
C GLY A 64 -0.59 -5.71 6.53
N ILE A 65 0.73 -5.68 6.73
CA ILE A 65 1.69 -5.18 5.75
C ILE A 65 2.92 -6.11 5.68
N ASP A 66 3.40 -6.38 4.47
CA ASP A 66 4.65 -7.08 4.17
C ASP A 66 5.30 -6.47 2.92
N SER A 67 6.54 -6.84 2.59
CA SER A 67 7.21 -6.35 1.38
C SER A 67 8.19 -7.33 0.75
N ASP A 68 8.34 -7.22 -0.57
CA ASP A 68 9.43 -7.81 -1.34
C ASP A 68 10.02 -6.75 -2.27
N MET A 69 11.21 -6.26 -1.91
CA MET A 69 11.89 -5.15 -2.59
C MET A 69 11.00 -3.90 -2.71
N ASN A 70 10.71 -3.45 -3.94
CA ASN A 70 9.93 -2.27 -4.25
C ASN A 70 8.42 -2.54 -4.31
N THR A 71 7.99 -3.75 -3.93
CA THR A 71 6.57 -4.10 -3.84
C THR A 71 6.17 -4.30 -2.38
N TYR A 72 5.09 -3.65 -1.98
CA TYR A 72 4.48 -3.74 -0.66
C TYR A 72 3.12 -4.40 -0.76
N TYR A 73 2.83 -5.31 0.17
CA TYR A 73 1.61 -6.10 0.21
C TYR A 73 0.80 -5.68 1.42
N LEU A 74 -0.39 -5.11 1.21
CA LEU A 74 -1.29 -4.74 2.29
C LEU A 74 -2.56 -5.60 2.26
N ALA A 75 -3.08 -5.97 3.43
CA ALA A 75 -4.28 -6.81 3.54
C ALA A 75 -5.24 -6.33 4.65
N LEU A 76 -6.43 -5.88 4.24
CA LEU A 76 -7.52 -5.38 5.09
C LEU A 76 -8.52 -6.48 5.48
#